data_AF-V9KQF9-F1
#
_entry.id   AF-V9KQF9-F1
#
_cell.length_a   1.000
_cell.length_b   1.000
_cell.length_c   1.000
_cell.angle_alpha   90.00
_cell.angle_beta   90.00
_cell.angle_gamma   90.00
#
_symmetry.space_group_name_H-M   'P 1'
#
loop_
_entity.id
_entity.type
_entity.pdbx_description
1 polymer ?
#
loop_
_entity_poly.entity_id
_entity_poly.type
_entity_poly.pdbx_seq_one_letter_code
_entity_poly.pdbx_strand_id
1 'polypeptide(L)'
;MTSICHLLSGEDEDYFVQHEQVEWEILNKLLQHHGFNPIHLADPQTKDLTAVVLLGKQSGIEIRHVVATLIKDTERRQALIRDLIQSNNELKNDLRQQQSKASRYEQRASDLEHIVEDVKGKIQDLESDFLAKDSQQKNLIEQLEREKQDSQVHHQQLKQKLHEQEETILRLQKKLYMVVTEEEQRIERRNKIFHKFHKRVPKTHSAFDQQLLDETQNHRTQQDWRKDEVDETVRKRREHSRNKGKNKYSVPDTISNRKTLVKVYEDYLQESRAKNEKIFQKQWNYKFLGNGDGKDEKEGKWDSMKIEDIDYMQGSDCKRFLKNLCKEIQIQDVNNLIPAVRERSKLAAACPKLQKILNDINSVVSNGTKSQKLFLQSHAELGVGNILMYENLVSTVEKWAEQLMALKDLHRSLKKLSKLGPWKLVDLSDPSHEICVQDLQLIVDEILNNLMNKKNMTGLQESKQPLEAIVSHFQKLFDVTSLSGVYPRMNEVYSKLGEISNVMRSLKQLLGLDRK
;
A
#
# COMPACT_ATOMS: atom_id res chain seq x y z
N MET A 1 67.01 0.90 -98.35
CA MET A 1 66.13 1.34 -97.25
C MET A 1 64.94 2.03 -97.89
N THR A 2 63.77 1.47 -97.65
CA THR A 2 62.64 1.46 -98.56
C THR A 2 61.82 2.74 -98.40
N SER A 3 61.89 3.62 -99.40
CA SER A 3 60.83 4.59 -99.68
C SER A 3 59.56 3.83 -100.01
N ILE A 4 58.56 3.89 -99.13
CA ILE A 4 57.19 3.54 -99.44
C ILE A 4 56.43 4.85 -99.54
N CYS A 5 56.12 5.23 -100.78
CA CYS A 5 55.16 6.26 -101.12
C CYS A 5 53.81 5.91 -100.49
N HIS A 6 53.34 6.71 -99.53
CA HIS A 6 51.90 6.88 -99.32
C HIS A 6 51.49 8.21 -99.94
N LEU A 7 51.24 8.17 -101.24
CA LEU A 7 50.21 9.00 -101.85
C LEU A 7 48.88 8.55 -101.22
N LEU A 8 48.46 9.22 -100.15
CA LEU A 8 47.08 9.14 -99.68
C LEU A 8 46.29 10.14 -100.52
N SER A 9 45.34 9.60 -101.28
CA SER A 9 44.40 10.31 -102.14
C SER A 9 43.69 11.43 -101.37
N GLY A 10 43.38 12.53 -102.07
CA GLY A 10 42.54 13.61 -101.53
C GLY A 10 41.15 13.17 -101.04
N GLU A 11 40.71 11.95 -101.36
CA GLU A 11 39.48 11.33 -100.86
C GLU A 11 39.53 10.97 -99.36
N ASP A 12 40.71 10.60 -98.81
CA ASP A 12 40.86 10.26 -97.38
C ASP A 12 40.98 11.54 -96.50
N GLU A 13 41.48 12.65 -97.05
CA GLU A 13 41.48 13.97 -96.42
C GLU A 13 40.05 14.51 -96.29
N ASP A 14 39.26 14.45 -97.37
CA ASP A 14 37.88 14.93 -97.39
C ASP A 14 36.99 14.14 -96.42
N TYR A 15 37.17 12.83 -96.33
CA TYR A 15 36.43 11.98 -95.39
C TYR A 15 36.78 12.29 -93.92
N PHE A 16 38.05 12.57 -93.63
CA PHE A 16 38.51 12.95 -92.30
C PHE A 16 37.95 14.32 -91.87
N VAL A 17 37.99 15.31 -92.75
CA VAL A 17 37.47 16.66 -92.49
C VAL A 17 35.95 16.62 -92.27
N GLN A 18 35.21 15.86 -93.07
CA GLN A 18 33.76 15.69 -92.88
C GLN A 18 33.42 15.00 -91.56
N HIS A 19 34.16 13.95 -91.19
CA HIS A 19 33.97 13.25 -89.92
C HIS A 19 34.29 14.16 -88.72
N GLU A 20 35.38 14.93 -88.80
CA GLU A 20 35.75 15.88 -87.75
C GLU A 20 34.72 17.01 -87.62
N GLN A 21 34.16 17.50 -88.73
CA GLN A 21 33.07 18.48 -88.74
C GLN A 21 31.84 18.00 -87.95
N VAL A 22 31.38 16.78 -88.21
CA VAL A 22 30.21 16.19 -87.51
C VAL A 22 30.48 16.03 -86.01
N GLU A 23 31.67 15.57 -85.65
CA GLU A 23 32.06 15.38 -84.26
C GLU A 23 32.20 16.71 -83.48
N TRP A 24 32.69 17.77 -84.13
CA TRP A 24 32.69 19.12 -83.56
C TRP A 24 31.28 19.72 -83.48
N GLU A 25 30.39 19.43 -84.42
CA GLU A 25 28.97 19.83 -84.32
C GLU A 25 28.27 19.19 -83.12
N ILE A 26 28.54 17.91 -82.84
CA ILE A 26 28.01 17.22 -81.64
C ILE A 26 28.55 17.91 -80.37
N LEU A 27 29.85 18.20 -80.33
CA LEU A 27 30.46 18.89 -79.18
C LEU A 27 29.94 20.33 -79.03
N ASN A 28 29.70 21.04 -80.13
CA ASN A 28 29.17 22.39 -80.13
C ASN A 28 27.74 22.47 -79.61
N LYS A 29 26.89 21.49 -79.93
CA LYS A 29 25.55 21.38 -79.31
C LYS A 29 25.66 21.23 -77.79
N LEU A 30 26.63 20.44 -77.32
CA LEU A 30 26.91 20.25 -75.90
C LEU A 30 27.42 21.56 -75.26
N LEU A 31 28.38 22.23 -75.89
CA LEU A 31 28.94 23.51 -75.45
C LEU A 31 27.85 24.59 -75.34
N GLN A 32 26.99 24.70 -76.35
CA GLN A 32 25.88 25.65 -76.38
C GLN A 32 24.85 25.36 -75.27
N HIS A 33 24.58 24.09 -74.96
CA HIS A 33 23.72 23.71 -73.84
C HIS A 33 24.25 24.23 -72.49
N HIS A 34 25.57 24.34 -72.36
CA HIS A 34 26.26 24.89 -71.20
C HIS A 34 26.58 26.40 -71.33
N GLY A 35 26.09 27.08 -72.38
CA GLY A 35 26.25 28.52 -72.58
C GLY A 35 27.60 28.95 -73.17
N PHE A 36 28.39 28.03 -73.72
CA PHE A 36 29.63 28.32 -74.41
C PHE A 36 29.44 28.56 -75.91
N ASN A 37 30.34 29.35 -76.51
CA ASN A 37 30.32 29.62 -77.94
C ASN A 37 30.74 28.37 -78.75
N PRO A 38 30.14 28.13 -79.93
CA PRO A 38 30.54 27.03 -80.81
C PRO A 38 31.94 27.25 -81.38
N ILE A 39 32.68 26.16 -81.50
CA ILE A 39 34.02 26.08 -82.10
C ILE A 39 33.84 25.74 -83.59
N HIS A 40 34.26 26.65 -84.46
CA HIS A 40 34.17 26.46 -85.91
C HIS A 40 35.53 26.03 -86.48
N LEU A 41 35.52 25.03 -87.36
CA LEU A 41 36.68 24.67 -88.18
C LEU A 41 36.86 25.73 -89.26
N ALA A 42 38.07 26.31 -89.36
CA ALA A 42 38.36 27.36 -90.32
C ALA A 42 38.55 26.80 -91.74
N ASP A 43 38.06 27.52 -92.75
CA ASP A 43 38.27 27.17 -94.15
C ASP A 43 39.76 27.38 -94.51
N PRO A 44 40.45 26.40 -95.15
CA PRO A 44 41.86 26.51 -95.55
C PRO A 44 42.18 27.71 -96.45
N GLN A 45 41.19 28.42 -97.02
CA GLN A 45 41.40 29.63 -97.82
C GLN A 45 41.29 30.97 -97.05
N THR A 46 41.06 30.93 -95.74
CA THR A 46 40.90 32.15 -94.92
C THR A 46 42.21 32.91 -94.74
N LYS A 47 42.21 34.21 -95.10
CA LYS A 47 43.40 35.07 -95.09
C LYS A 47 43.71 35.72 -93.73
N ASP A 48 42.83 35.56 -92.74
CA ASP A 48 42.97 36.22 -91.43
C ASP A 48 43.33 35.19 -90.35
N LEU A 49 44.64 34.92 -90.25
CA LEU A 49 45.22 33.91 -89.35
C LEU A 49 45.30 34.37 -87.88
N THR A 50 44.90 35.60 -87.59
CA THR A 50 45.05 36.22 -86.25
C THR A 50 44.12 35.61 -85.20
N ALA A 51 43.04 34.96 -85.61
CA ALA A 51 42.03 34.34 -84.74
C ALA A 51 41.92 32.80 -84.91
N VAL A 52 42.77 32.18 -85.73
CA VAL A 52 42.70 30.76 -86.09
C VAL A 52 43.88 30.00 -85.47
N VAL A 53 43.58 28.92 -84.74
CA VAL A 53 44.61 28.03 -84.19
C VAL A 53 44.84 26.87 -85.15
N LEU A 54 46.04 26.77 -85.72
CA LEU A 54 46.45 25.63 -86.54
C LEU A 54 46.78 24.44 -85.63
N LEU A 55 45.97 23.39 -85.74
CA LEU A 55 46.16 22.13 -85.01
C LEU A 55 46.51 21.03 -86.02
N GLY A 56 47.47 20.17 -85.66
CA GLY A 56 47.66 18.91 -86.39
C GLY A 56 46.47 17.98 -86.15
N LYS A 57 46.19 17.07 -87.10
CA LYS A 57 45.08 16.10 -87.04
C LYS A 57 44.96 15.39 -85.69
N GLN A 58 46.10 14.92 -85.16
CA GLN A 58 46.14 14.23 -83.87
C GLN A 58 45.80 15.15 -82.70
N SER A 59 46.35 16.37 -82.67
CA SER A 59 46.06 17.35 -81.61
C SER A 59 44.61 17.85 -81.62
N GLY A 60 43.95 17.94 -82.79
CA GLY A 60 42.53 18.32 -82.89
C GLY A 60 41.61 17.28 -82.25
N ILE A 61 41.85 16.00 -82.55
CA ILE A 61 41.14 14.87 -81.94
C ILE A 61 41.34 14.84 -80.42
N GLU A 62 42.58 15.02 -79.95
CA GLU A 62 42.90 15.02 -78.52
C GLU A 62 42.22 16.17 -77.78
N ILE A 63 42.25 17.39 -78.33
CA ILE A 63 41.58 18.56 -77.73
C ILE A 63 40.07 18.33 -77.69
N ARG A 64 39.46 17.84 -78.77
CA ARG A 64 38.02 17.52 -78.80
C ARG A 64 37.64 16.51 -77.73
N HIS A 65 38.44 15.46 -77.58
CA HIS A 65 38.23 14.44 -76.55
C HIS A 65 38.35 15.02 -75.13
N VAL A 66 39.35 15.86 -74.88
CA VAL A 66 39.54 16.53 -73.59
C VAL A 66 38.35 17.45 -73.27
N VAL A 67 37.92 18.28 -74.22
CA VAL A 67 36.76 19.20 -74.03
C VAL A 67 35.48 18.40 -73.78
N ALA A 68 35.22 17.35 -74.56
CA ALA A 68 34.06 16.49 -74.37
C ALA A 68 34.04 15.82 -72.99
N THR A 69 35.21 15.37 -72.52
CA THR A 69 35.36 14.74 -71.20
C THR A 69 35.16 15.75 -70.07
N LEU A 70 35.68 16.98 -70.22
CA LEU A 70 35.50 18.06 -69.24
C LEU A 70 34.03 18.48 -69.09
N ILE A 71 33.28 18.56 -70.18
CA ILE A 71 31.85 18.91 -70.12
C ILE A 71 31.07 17.80 -69.40
N LYS A 72 31.30 16.53 -69.76
CA LYS A 72 30.65 15.39 -69.11
C LYS A 72 30.98 15.32 -67.61
N ASP A 73 32.22 15.58 -67.22
CA ASP A 73 32.58 15.60 -65.80
C ASP A 73 31.97 16.81 -65.07
N THR A 74 31.78 17.93 -65.77
CA THR A 74 31.06 19.10 -65.21
C THR A 74 29.59 18.79 -64.96
N GLU A 75 28.90 18.14 -65.89
CA GLU A 75 27.51 17.67 -65.69
C GLU A 75 27.40 16.68 -64.52
N ARG A 76 28.32 15.72 -64.45
CA ARG A 76 28.38 14.77 -63.34
C ARG A 76 28.56 15.46 -61.99
N ARG A 77 29.45 16.45 -61.92
CA ARG A 77 29.65 17.26 -60.69
C ARG A 77 28.42 18.09 -60.35
N GLN A 78 27.75 18.69 -61.33
CA GLN A 78 26.51 19.44 -61.10
C GLN A 78 25.39 18.53 -60.57
N ALA A 79 25.26 17.31 -61.10
CA ALA A 79 24.33 16.31 -60.58
C ALA A 79 24.65 15.96 -59.12
N LEU A 80 25.91 15.65 -58.81
CA LEU A 80 26.35 15.36 -57.45
C LEU A 80 26.06 16.52 -56.48
N ILE A 81 26.32 17.77 -56.91
CA ILE A 81 26.03 18.96 -56.09
C ILE A 81 24.53 19.08 -55.81
N ARG A 82 23.67 18.83 -56.80
CA ARG A 82 22.21 18.84 -56.61
C ARG A 82 21.77 17.78 -55.62
N ASP A 83 22.27 16.55 -55.76
CA ASP A 83 21.95 15.44 -54.86
C ASP A 83 22.43 15.73 -53.43
N LEU A 84 23.62 16.30 -53.28
CA LEU A 84 24.14 16.73 -51.97
C LEU A 84 23.28 17.82 -51.33
N ILE A 85 22.83 18.81 -52.11
CA ILE A 85 21.94 19.87 -51.60
C ILE A 85 20.61 19.26 -51.15
N GLN A 86 20.03 18.36 -51.95
CA GLN A 86 18.79 17.69 -51.60
C GLN A 86 18.93 16.87 -50.32
N SER A 87 19.96 16.01 -50.25
CA SER A 87 20.24 15.20 -49.07
C SER A 87 20.51 16.05 -47.82
N ASN A 88 21.22 17.17 -47.95
CA ASN A 88 21.46 18.09 -46.83
C ASN A 88 20.15 18.72 -46.32
N ASN A 89 19.22 19.06 -47.21
CA ASN A 89 17.92 19.61 -46.84
C ASN A 89 17.03 18.56 -46.15
N GLU A 90 17.03 17.31 -46.64
CA GLU A 90 16.35 16.19 -45.99
C GLU A 90 16.91 15.96 -44.58
N LEU A 91 18.23 15.89 -44.43
CA LEU A 91 18.90 15.75 -43.14
C LEU A 91 18.58 16.91 -42.17
N LYS A 92 18.50 18.15 -42.68
CA LYS A 92 18.08 19.29 -41.86
C LYS A 92 16.64 19.17 -41.38
N ASN A 93 15.74 18.68 -42.22
CA ASN A 93 14.34 18.46 -41.85
C ASN A 93 14.21 17.34 -40.80
N ASP A 94 14.94 16.24 -40.98
CA ASP A 94 15.00 15.14 -40.01
C ASP A 94 15.56 15.62 -38.67
N LEU A 95 16.64 16.42 -38.68
CA LEU A 95 17.21 16.99 -37.47
C LEU A 95 16.19 17.86 -36.73
N ARG A 96 15.46 18.74 -37.45
CA ARG A 96 14.38 19.55 -36.86
C ARG A 96 13.27 18.68 -36.27
N GLN A 97 12.88 17.62 -36.97
CA GLN A 97 11.85 16.71 -36.48
C GLN A 97 12.32 15.98 -35.21
N GLN A 98 13.54 15.47 -35.19
CA GLN A 98 14.12 14.81 -34.01
C GLN A 98 14.26 15.78 -32.84
N GLN A 99 14.66 17.03 -33.08
CA GLN A 99 14.71 18.06 -32.05
C GLN A 99 13.32 18.33 -31.46
N SER A 100 12.28 18.43 -32.30
CA SER A 100 10.90 18.61 -31.82
C SER A 100 10.40 17.42 -30.98
N LYS A 101 10.80 16.18 -31.33
CA LYS A 101 10.48 14.97 -30.56
C LYS A 101 11.22 14.98 -29.22
N ALA A 102 12.51 15.31 -29.23
CA ALA A 102 13.33 15.43 -28.03
C ALA A 102 12.73 16.43 -27.03
N SER A 103 12.34 17.63 -27.49
CA SER A 103 11.69 18.63 -26.62
C SER A 103 10.37 18.13 -26.02
N ARG A 104 9.59 17.33 -26.74
CA ARG A 104 8.37 16.72 -26.18
C ARG A 104 8.68 15.66 -25.13
N TYR A 105 9.72 14.86 -25.33
CA TYR A 105 10.15 13.88 -24.34
C TYR A 105 10.72 14.56 -23.10
N GLU A 106 11.48 15.63 -23.27
CA GLU A 106 12.01 16.45 -22.18
C GLU A 106 10.89 17.09 -21.35
N GLN A 107 9.88 17.69 -22.01
CA GLN A 107 8.70 18.21 -21.31
C GLN A 107 7.98 17.12 -20.51
N ARG A 108 7.76 15.95 -21.12
CA ARG A 108 7.09 14.83 -20.44
C ARG A 108 7.92 14.31 -19.26
N ALA A 109 9.25 14.30 -19.37
CA ALA A 109 10.13 13.92 -18.27
C ALA A 109 9.98 14.91 -17.11
N SER A 110 9.99 16.21 -17.40
CA SER A 110 9.78 17.26 -16.39
C SER A 110 8.41 17.16 -15.71
N ASP A 111 7.33 16.91 -16.48
CA ASP A 111 5.99 16.72 -15.92
C ASP A 111 5.95 15.48 -14.99
N LEU A 112 6.61 14.38 -15.37
CA LEU A 112 6.71 13.18 -14.55
C LEU A 112 7.53 13.41 -13.29
N GLU A 113 8.62 14.18 -13.36
CA GLU A 113 9.41 14.57 -12.19
C GLU A 113 8.59 15.36 -11.18
N HIS A 114 7.77 16.31 -11.64
CA HIS A 114 6.86 17.06 -10.78
C HIS A 114 5.84 16.15 -10.09
N ILE A 115 5.23 15.22 -10.83
CA ILE A 115 4.27 14.26 -10.26
C ILE A 115 4.94 13.37 -9.20
N VAL A 116 6.18 12.95 -9.45
CA VAL A 116 6.94 12.13 -8.48
C VAL A 116 7.23 12.94 -7.22
N GLU A 117 7.64 14.20 -7.32
CA GLU A 117 7.90 15.03 -6.15
C GLU A 117 6.61 15.32 -5.37
N ASP A 118 5.48 15.55 -6.05
CA ASP A 118 4.16 15.70 -5.40
C ASP A 118 3.74 14.45 -4.63
N VAL A 119 3.92 13.26 -5.24
CA VAL A 119 3.58 11.98 -4.60
C VAL A 119 4.49 11.73 -3.40
N LYS A 120 5.79 12.02 -3.53
CA LYS A 120 6.76 11.89 -2.45
C LYS A 120 6.42 12.82 -1.28
N GLY A 121 6.02 14.07 -1.55
CA GLY A 121 5.52 14.99 -0.53
C GLY A 121 4.31 14.43 0.21
N LYS A 122 3.31 13.90 -0.52
CA LYS A 122 2.13 13.27 0.09
C LYS A 122 2.47 12.04 0.94
N ILE A 123 3.41 11.21 0.49
CA ILE A 123 3.87 10.05 1.27
C ILE A 123 4.53 10.53 2.57
N GLN A 124 5.40 11.53 2.50
CA GLN A 124 6.07 12.09 3.67
C GLN A 124 5.09 12.72 4.68
N ASP A 125 4.06 13.40 4.19
CA ASP A 125 2.98 13.93 5.04
C ASP A 125 2.20 12.80 5.73
N LEU A 126 1.84 11.75 4.98
CA LEU A 126 1.14 10.58 5.52
C LEU A 126 1.99 9.79 6.54
N GLU A 127 3.29 9.66 6.30
CA GLU A 127 4.23 9.05 7.24
C GLU A 127 4.33 9.88 8.52
N SER A 128 4.41 11.21 8.40
CA SER A 128 4.46 12.12 9.54
C SER A 128 3.18 12.05 10.37
N ASP A 129 2.01 12.03 9.72
CA ASP A 129 0.70 11.85 10.36
C ASP A 129 0.59 10.50 11.06
N PHE A 130 1.11 9.44 10.45
CA PHE A 130 1.13 8.11 11.04
C PHE A 130 2.01 8.07 12.30
N LEU A 131 3.23 8.61 12.22
CA LEU A 131 4.14 8.71 13.36
C LEU A 131 3.55 9.55 14.50
N ALA A 132 2.86 10.65 14.18
CA ALA A 132 2.17 11.47 15.18
C ALA A 132 1.05 10.68 15.90
N LYS A 133 0.24 9.92 15.14
CA LYS A 133 -0.82 9.06 15.71
C LYS A 133 -0.26 7.92 16.55
N ASP A 134 0.81 7.27 16.10
CA ASP A 134 1.49 6.20 16.85
C ASP A 134 2.05 6.73 18.18
N SER A 135 2.71 7.89 18.15
CA SER A 135 3.18 8.57 19.37
C SER A 135 2.02 8.91 20.32
N GLN A 136 0.90 9.42 19.79
CA GLN A 136 -0.28 9.70 20.59
C GLN A 136 -0.87 8.43 21.23
N GLN A 137 -0.99 7.34 20.46
CA GLN A 137 -1.49 6.06 20.98
C GLN A 137 -0.58 5.50 22.07
N LYS A 138 0.74 5.56 21.88
CA LYS A 138 1.71 5.14 22.88
C LYS A 138 1.56 5.92 24.19
N ASN A 139 1.39 7.24 24.11
CA ASN A 139 1.17 8.08 25.30
C ASN A 139 -0.14 7.71 26.03
N LEU A 140 -1.20 7.38 25.29
CA LEU A 140 -2.46 6.92 25.89
C LEU A 140 -2.30 5.56 26.60
N ILE A 141 -1.56 4.63 26.00
CA ILE A 141 -1.26 3.34 26.62
C ILE A 141 -0.45 3.54 27.91
N GLU A 142 0.59 4.36 27.88
CA GLU A 142 1.40 4.68 29.06
C GLU A 142 0.58 5.38 30.17
N GLN A 143 -0.44 6.16 29.81
CA GLN A 143 -1.38 6.72 30.79
C GLN A 143 -2.28 5.63 31.39
N LEU A 144 -2.89 4.78 30.56
CA LEU A 144 -3.77 3.72 31.02
C LEU A 144 -3.05 2.69 31.90
N GLU A 145 -1.79 2.39 31.60
CA GLU A 145 -0.96 1.52 32.45
C GLU A 145 -0.71 2.13 33.83
N ARG A 146 -0.45 3.44 33.90
CA ARG A 146 -0.33 4.15 35.17
C ARG A 146 -1.63 4.12 35.97
N GLU A 147 -2.76 4.42 35.34
CA GLU A 147 -4.07 4.39 36.00
C GLU A 147 -4.46 2.99 36.48
N LYS A 148 -4.12 1.95 35.70
CA LYS A 148 -4.28 0.54 36.10
C LYS A 148 -3.45 0.23 37.33
N GLN A 149 -2.18 0.64 37.36
CA GLN A 149 -1.28 0.40 38.48
C GLN A 149 -1.78 1.10 39.75
N ASP A 150 -2.20 2.38 39.64
CA ASP A 150 -2.75 3.14 40.75
C ASP A 150 -4.04 2.51 41.29
N SER A 151 -4.93 2.09 40.40
CA SER A 151 -6.17 1.38 40.77
C SER A 151 -5.89 0.04 41.46
N GLN A 152 -4.87 -0.70 41.01
CA GLN A 152 -4.45 -1.96 41.63
C GLN A 152 -3.90 -1.74 43.05
N VAL A 153 -3.07 -0.72 43.23
CA VAL A 153 -2.56 -0.33 44.56
C VAL A 153 -3.72 0.05 45.49
N HIS A 154 -4.68 0.84 45.01
CA HIS A 154 -5.87 1.20 45.78
C HIS A 154 -6.73 -0.01 46.16
N HIS A 155 -6.93 -0.95 45.23
CA HIS A 155 -7.66 -2.18 45.52
C HIS A 155 -6.97 -3.01 46.63
N GLN A 156 -5.64 -3.13 46.57
CA GLN A 156 -4.87 -3.86 47.58
C GLN A 156 -4.98 -3.19 48.97
N GLN A 157 -4.92 -1.86 49.03
CA GLN A 157 -5.12 -1.10 50.27
C GLN A 157 -6.52 -1.32 50.87
N LEU A 158 -7.57 -1.31 50.04
CA LEU A 158 -8.94 -1.57 50.49
C LEU A 158 -9.10 -2.98 51.03
N LYS A 159 -8.49 -3.97 50.37
CA LYS A 159 -8.49 -5.36 50.82
C LYS A 159 -7.81 -5.51 52.20
N GLN A 160 -6.70 -4.82 52.41
CA GLN A 160 -6.02 -4.81 53.71
C GLN A 160 -6.92 -4.20 54.81
N LYS A 161 -7.54 -3.04 54.53
CA LYS A 161 -8.48 -2.42 55.47
C LYS A 161 -9.68 -3.32 55.80
N LEU A 162 -10.20 -4.05 54.82
CA LEU A 162 -11.28 -5.00 55.03
C LEU A 162 -10.84 -6.12 55.99
N HIS A 163 -9.64 -6.68 55.78
CA HIS A 163 -9.10 -7.70 56.66
C HIS A 163 -8.90 -7.19 58.09
N GLU A 164 -8.36 -5.98 58.25
CA GLU A 164 -8.24 -5.32 59.57
C GLU A 164 -9.61 -5.17 60.25
N GLN A 165 -10.64 -4.77 59.50
CA GLN A 165 -12.00 -4.66 60.02
C GLN A 165 -12.57 -6.02 60.43
N GLU A 166 -12.40 -7.07 59.62
CA GLU A 166 -12.81 -8.44 59.97
C GLU A 166 -12.17 -8.92 61.27
N GLU A 167 -10.87 -8.68 61.46
CA GLU A 167 -10.21 -9.01 62.72
C GLU A 167 -10.78 -8.24 63.91
N THR A 168 -11.11 -6.96 63.75
CA THR A 168 -11.73 -6.18 64.83
C THR A 168 -13.11 -6.71 65.18
N ILE A 169 -13.91 -7.11 64.18
CA ILE A 169 -15.23 -7.71 64.37
C ILE A 169 -15.08 -9.03 65.13
N LEU A 170 -14.15 -9.90 64.74
CA LEU A 170 -13.89 -11.17 65.44
C LEU A 170 -13.46 -10.93 66.90
N ARG A 171 -12.59 -9.95 67.15
CA ARG A 171 -12.19 -9.56 68.51
C ARG A 171 -13.38 -9.06 69.34
N LEU A 172 -14.26 -8.25 68.75
CA LEU A 172 -15.46 -7.75 69.42
C LEU A 172 -16.48 -8.85 69.68
N GLN A 173 -16.70 -9.76 68.72
CA GLN A 173 -17.57 -10.92 68.90
C GLN A 173 -17.09 -11.82 70.04
N LYS A 174 -15.77 -12.07 70.15
CA LYS A 174 -15.19 -12.84 71.27
C LYS A 174 -15.42 -12.15 72.62
N LYS A 175 -15.21 -10.82 72.68
CA LYS A 175 -15.49 -10.03 73.90
C LYS A 175 -16.97 -10.08 74.28
N LEU A 176 -17.85 -9.93 73.30
CA LEU A 176 -19.30 -10.01 73.52
C LEU A 176 -19.69 -11.39 74.08
N TYR A 177 -19.17 -12.47 73.50
CA TYR A 177 -19.40 -13.83 74.01
C TYR A 177 -18.94 -14.00 75.46
N MET A 178 -17.75 -13.50 75.82
CA MET A 178 -17.28 -13.52 77.21
C MET A 178 -18.22 -12.75 78.15
N VAL A 179 -18.62 -11.54 77.79
CA VAL A 179 -19.54 -10.72 78.61
C VAL A 179 -20.90 -11.41 78.75
N VAL A 180 -21.44 -11.98 77.68
CA VAL A 180 -22.71 -12.71 77.70
C VAL A 180 -22.62 -13.94 78.62
N THR A 181 -21.57 -14.75 78.50
CA THR A 181 -21.38 -15.93 79.35
C THR A 181 -21.17 -15.58 80.82
N GLU A 182 -20.42 -14.52 81.12
CA GLU A 182 -20.28 -14.02 82.50
C GLU A 182 -21.61 -13.52 83.08
N GLU A 183 -22.43 -12.84 82.27
CA GLU A 183 -23.74 -12.36 82.70
C GLU A 183 -24.73 -13.52 82.88
N GLU A 184 -24.73 -14.52 81.99
CA GLU A 184 -25.49 -15.76 82.16
C GLU A 184 -25.09 -16.48 83.45
N GLN A 185 -23.79 -16.56 83.76
CA GLN A 185 -23.31 -17.13 85.03
C GLN A 185 -23.72 -16.27 86.25
N ARG A 186 -23.73 -14.95 86.13
CA ARG A 186 -24.23 -14.05 87.19
C ARG A 186 -25.73 -14.28 87.41
N ILE A 187 -26.51 -14.40 86.34
CA ILE A 187 -27.94 -14.70 86.39
C ILE A 187 -28.16 -16.07 87.03
N GLU A 188 -27.41 -17.11 86.64
CA GLU A 188 -27.52 -18.45 87.22
C GLU A 188 -27.17 -18.45 88.73
N ARG A 189 -26.13 -17.73 89.13
CA ARG A 189 -25.78 -17.54 90.55
C ARG A 189 -26.92 -16.86 91.31
N ARG A 190 -27.50 -15.79 90.75
CA ARG A 190 -28.66 -15.10 91.33
C ARG A 190 -29.88 -16.03 91.41
N ASN A 191 -30.16 -16.80 90.37
CA ASN A 191 -31.27 -17.75 90.32
C ASN A 191 -31.11 -18.87 91.34
N LYS A 192 -29.90 -19.39 91.55
CA LYS A 192 -29.60 -20.37 92.61
C LYS A 192 -29.83 -19.79 94.01
N ILE A 193 -29.40 -18.55 94.24
CA ILE A 193 -29.68 -17.84 95.50
C ILE A 193 -31.20 -17.69 95.66
N PHE A 194 -31.89 -17.20 94.63
CA PHE A 194 -33.34 -17.04 94.62
C PHE A 194 -34.07 -18.37 94.89
N HIS A 195 -33.66 -19.47 94.28
CA HIS A 195 -34.21 -20.81 94.54
C HIS A 195 -33.95 -21.28 95.98
N LYS A 196 -32.76 -21.00 96.55
CA LYS A 196 -32.47 -21.29 97.96
C LYS A 196 -33.34 -20.47 98.91
N PHE A 197 -33.64 -19.22 98.55
CA PHE A 197 -34.62 -18.40 99.27
C PHE A 197 -36.04 -18.95 99.11
N HIS A 198 -36.46 -19.33 97.90
CA HIS A 198 -37.80 -19.85 97.63
C HIS A 198 -38.09 -21.23 98.26
N LYS A 199 -37.05 -22.05 98.49
CA LYS A 199 -37.16 -23.33 99.22
C LYS A 199 -37.28 -23.16 100.74
N ARG A 200 -37.06 -21.96 101.28
CA ARG A 200 -37.40 -21.67 102.67
C ARG A 200 -38.91 -21.46 102.74
N VAL A 201 -39.59 -22.31 103.51
CA VAL A 201 -41.00 -22.09 103.83
C VAL A 201 -41.08 -20.77 104.62
N PRO A 202 -41.91 -19.79 104.20
CA PRO A 202 -42.08 -18.54 104.93
C PRO A 202 -42.42 -18.85 106.38
N LYS A 203 -41.55 -18.48 107.32
CA LYS A 203 -41.87 -18.62 108.74
C LYS A 203 -42.72 -17.43 109.11
N THR A 204 -43.98 -17.68 109.45
CA THR A 204 -44.99 -16.66 109.83
C THR A 204 -44.61 -15.77 111.03
N HIS A 205 -43.43 -15.97 111.63
CA HIS A 205 -42.90 -15.18 112.75
C HIS A 205 -41.47 -14.62 112.51
N SER A 206 -40.99 -14.58 111.26
CA SER A 206 -39.68 -13.98 110.92
C SER A 206 -39.85 -12.52 110.48
N ALA A 207 -39.34 -11.57 111.27
CA ALA A 207 -39.40 -10.13 110.97
C ALA A 207 -38.81 -9.76 109.60
N PHE A 208 -37.82 -10.53 109.13
CA PHE A 208 -37.18 -10.33 107.83
C PHE A 208 -38.08 -10.76 106.65
N ASP A 209 -38.84 -11.85 106.80
CA ASP A 209 -39.75 -12.31 105.74
C ASP A 209 -40.98 -11.38 105.62
N GLN A 210 -41.38 -10.75 106.72
CA GLN A 210 -42.44 -9.74 106.75
C GLN A 210 -41.98 -8.43 106.11
N GLN A 211 -40.73 -8.00 106.36
CA GLN A 211 -40.10 -6.87 105.66
C GLN A 211 -39.97 -7.13 104.15
N LEU A 212 -39.63 -8.36 103.75
CA LEU A 212 -39.53 -8.74 102.34
C LEU A 212 -40.91 -8.78 101.65
N LEU A 213 -41.95 -9.26 102.33
CA LEU A 213 -43.32 -9.21 101.83
C LEU A 213 -43.81 -7.77 101.69
N ASP A 214 -43.49 -6.89 102.64
CA ASP A 214 -43.79 -5.45 102.56
C ASP A 214 -43.01 -4.75 101.43
N GLU A 215 -41.74 -5.07 101.21
CA GLU A 215 -40.96 -4.56 100.07
C GLU A 215 -41.48 -5.09 98.73
N THR A 216 -41.86 -6.37 98.68
CA THR A 216 -42.45 -6.98 97.48
C THR A 216 -43.82 -6.39 97.19
N GLN A 217 -44.62 -6.12 98.24
CA GLN A 217 -45.90 -5.45 98.14
C GLN A 217 -45.69 -4.02 97.67
N ASN A 218 -44.78 -3.26 98.27
CA ASN A 218 -44.44 -1.89 97.85
C ASN A 218 -43.96 -1.83 96.39
N HIS A 219 -43.14 -2.77 95.93
CA HIS A 219 -42.75 -2.85 94.52
C HIS A 219 -43.91 -3.21 93.60
N ARG A 220 -44.86 -4.07 94.02
CA ARG A 220 -46.09 -4.32 93.26
C ARG A 220 -46.98 -3.10 93.21
N THR A 221 -47.21 -2.43 94.34
CA THR A 221 -47.99 -1.19 94.40
C THR A 221 -47.32 -0.10 93.57
N GLN A 222 -45.99 -0.04 93.53
CA GLN A 222 -45.25 0.89 92.69
C GLN A 222 -45.35 0.55 91.20
N GLN A 223 -45.37 -0.73 90.82
CA GLN A 223 -45.60 -1.15 89.44
C GLN A 223 -47.05 -0.92 88.99
N ASP A 224 -48.02 -1.17 89.86
CA ASP A 224 -49.44 -0.95 89.59
C ASP A 224 -49.74 0.55 89.50
N TRP A 225 -49.18 1.38 90.40
CA TRP A 225 -49.24 2.85 90.27
C TRP A 225 -48.66 3.32 88.93
N ARG A 226 -47.49 2.81 88.52
CA ARG A 226 -46.88 3.19 87.22
C ARG A 226 -47.73 2.73 86.04
N LYS A 227 -48.38 1.57 86.14
CA LYS A 227 -49.32 1.08 85.11
C LYS A 227 -50.57 1.94 85.06
N ASP A 228 -51.18 2.25 86.20
CA ASP A 228 -52.35 3.12 86.28
C ASP A 228 -52.03 4.54 85.79
N GLU A 229 -50.83 5.06 86.06
CA GLU A 229 -50.39 6.36 85.53
C GLU A 229 -50.17 6.31 84.01
N VAL A 230 -49.66 5.20 83.47
CA VAL A 230 -49.56 4.98 82.02
C VAL A 230 -50.95 4.84 81.39
N ASP A 231 -51.86 4.09 82.01
CA ASP A 231 -53.22 3.90 81.50
C ASP A 231 -54.04 5.19 81.60
N GLU A 232 -53.84 6.00 82.64
CA GLU A 232 -54.50 7.29 82.81
C GLU A 232 -53.93 8.36 81.86
N THR A 233 -52.63 8.33 81.57
CA THR A 233 -52.05 9.19 80.51
C THR A 233 -52.49 8.76 79.12
N VAL A 234 -52.66 7.46 78.86
CA VAL A 234 -53.24 6.94 77.61
C VAL A 234 -54.73 7.28 77.52
N ARG A 235 -55.48 7.21 78.62
CA ARG A 235 -56.90 7.57 78.69
C ARG A 235 -57.10 9.08 78.48
N LYS A 236 -56.32 9.93 79.14
CA LYS A 236 -56.30 11.39 78.91
C LYS A 236 -55.91 11.74 77.48
N ARG A 237 -54.98 11.01 76.86
CA ARG A 237 -54.61 11.18 75.43
C ARG A 237 -55.73 10.74 74.48
N ARG A 238 -56.52 9.72 74.83
CA ARG A 238 -57.70 9.26 74.06
C ARG A 238 -58.91 10.20 74.24
N GLU A 239 -59.10 10.78 75.42
CA GLU A 239 -60.16 11.76 75.70
C GLU A 239 -59.82 13.16 75.12
N HIS A 240 -58.55 13.57 75.09
CA HIS A 240 -58.08 14.81 74.43
C HIS A 240 -58.08 14.75 72.89
N SER A 241 -58.17 13.58 72.29
CA SER A 241 -58.28 13.40 70.82
C SER A 241 -59.73 13.63 70.32
N ARG A 242 -60.73 13.54 71.20
CA ARG A 242 -62.16 13.51 70.83
C ARG A 242 -62.92 14.83 71.05
N ASN A 243 -62.27 15.88 71.59
CA ASN A 243 -62.94 17.13 71.92
C ASN A 243 -62.13 18.37 71.48
N LYS A 244 -62.56 18.97 70.36
CA LYS A 244 -62.26 20.35 69.87
C LYS A 244 -60.78 20.68 69.59
N GLY A 245 -60.41 21.20 68.42
CA GLY A 245 -61.06 22.32 67.76
C GLY A 245 -60.62 23.64 68.40
N LYS A 246 -59.56 24.25 67.83
CA LYS A 246 -59.12 25.65 67.98
C LYS A 246 -58.39 26.07 69.29
N ASN A 247 -57.12 26.42 69.05
CA ASN A 247 -56.33 27.52 69.63
C ASN A 247 -55.68 27.39 71.02
N LYS A 248 -54.35 27.58 70.99
CA LYS A 248 -53.47 28.31 71.93
C LYS A 248 -53.62 27.99 73.42
N TYR A 249 -52.60 27.39 74.05
CA TYR A 249 -51.55 28.13 74.78
C TYR A 249 -50.49 27.19 75.38
N SER A 250 -49.28 27.76 75.43
CA SER A 250 -48.14 27.50 76.32
C SER A 250 -47.60 26.09 76.52
N VAL A 251 -46.46 25.87 75.89
CA VAL A 251 -45.52 24.79 76.17
C VAL A 251 -44.54 25.28 77.25
N PRO A 252 -44.40 24.57 78.39
CA PRO A 252 -43.41 24.86 79.42
C PRO A 252 -41.95 24.84 78.90
N ASP A 253 -41.12 25.73 79.43
CA ASP A 253 -39.77 26.14 78.96
C ASP A 253 -38.65 25.09 78.94
N THR A 254 -38.96 23.80 78.96
CA THR A 254 -37.97 22.72 78.70
C THR A 254 -37.93 22.28 77.23
N ILE A 255 -38.68 22.94 76.36
CA ILE A 255 -38.79 22.59 74.93
C ILE A 255 -37.81 23.37 74.05
N SER A 256 -37.09 24.39 74.54
CA SER A 256 -36.11 25.12 73.74
C SER A 256 -35.02 24.18 73.19
N ASN A 257 -34.36 23.39 74.06
CA ASN A 257 -33.32 22.46 73.60
C ASN A 257 -33.84 21.35 72.68
N ARG A 258 -35.05 20.83 72.91
CA ARG A 258 -35.63 19.80 72.01
C ARG A 258 -36.07 20.39 70.68
N LYS A 259 -36.65 21.59 70.65
CA LYS A 259 -36.99 22.29 69.40
C LYS A 259 -35.75 22.68 68.62
N THR A 260 -34.67 23.09 69.30
CA THR A 260 -33.39 23.38 68.64
C THR A 260 -32.77 22.11 68.09
N LEU A 261 -32.77 21.01 68.85
CA LEU A 261 -32.26 19.72 68.35
C LEU A 261 -33.10 19.19 67.17
N VAL A 262 -34.43 19.29 67.27
CA VAL A 262 -35.34 18.90 66.19
C VAL A 262 -35.11 19.78 64.96
N LYS A 263 -34.97 21.11 65.11
CA LYS A 263 -34.60 22.01 64.01
C LYS A 263 -33.25 21.64 63.40
N VAL A 264 -32.23 21.38 64.21
CA VAL A 264 -30.91 20.97 63.70
C VAL A 264 -30.99 19.64 62.94
N TYR A 265 -31.80 18.68 63.40
CA TYR A 265 -32.04 17.43 62.66
C TYR A 265 -32.91 17.64 61.43
N GLU A 266 -33.88 18.55 61.46
CA GLU A 266 -34.72 18.93 60.31
C GLU A 266 -33.85 19.60 59.25
N ASP A 267 -33.01 20.56 59.64
CA ASP A 267 -32.05 21.26 58.79
C ASP A 267 -31.03 20.27 58.21
N TYR A 268 -30.51 19.33 59.02
CA TYR A 268 -29.62 18.27 58.55
C TYR A 268 -30.30 17.33 57.53
N LEU A 269 -31.55 16.94 57.79
CA LEU A 269 -32.33 16.11 56.86
C LEU A 269 -32.67 16.88 55.58
N GLN A 270 -32.96 18.17 55.68
CA GLN A 270 -33.28 19.02 54.53
C GLN A 270 -32.03 19.30 53.70
N GLU A 271 -30.87 19.49 54.33
CA GLU A 271 -29.58 19.60 53.66
C GLU A 271 -29.15 18.27 53.04
N SER A 272 -29.38 17.14 53.70
CA SER A 272 -29.14 15.79 53.16
C SER A 272 -30.05 15.50 51.96
N ARG A 273 -31.33 15.88 52.03
CA ARG A 273 -32.26 15.80 50.89
C ARG A 273 -31.84 16.72 49.76
N ALA A 274 -31.41 17.95 50.02
CA ALA A 274 -30.92 18.86 48.99
C ALA A 274 -29.60 18.38 48.36
N LYS A 275 -28.71 17.74 49.13
CA LYS A 275 -27.51 17.07 48.62
C LYS A 275 -27.87 15.85 47.77
N ASN A 276 -28.81 15.02 48.21
CA ASN A 276 -29.31 13.89 47.44
C ASN A 276 -30.04 14.34 46.18
N GLU A 277 -30.81 15.43 46.22
CA GLU A 277 -31.46 16.03 45.04
C GLU A 277 -30.43 16.60 44.07
N LYS A 278 -29.36 17.25 44.56
CA LYS A 278 -28.24 17.68 43.72
C LYS A 278 -27.46 16.50 43.12
N ILE A 279 -27.28 15.42 43.87
CA ILE A 279 -26.68 14.17 43.36
C ILE A 279 -27.61 13.53 42.34
N PHE A 280 -28.92 13.52 42.59
CA PHE A 280 -29.93 12.99 41.69
C PHE A 280 -30.01 13.81 40.40
N GLN A 281 -29.99 15.15 40.48
CA GLN A 281 -29.92 16.04 39.32
C GLN A 281 -28.59 15.91 38.57
N LYS A 282 -27.46 15.75 39.27
CA LYS A 282 -26.18 15.44 38.62
C LYS A 282 -26.24 14.09 37.92
N GLN A 283 -26.75 13.05 38.57
CA GLN A 283 -26.89 11.70 38.02
C GLN A 283 -27.93 11.63 36.88
N TRP A 284 -28.97 12.45 36.94
CA TRP A 284 -29.98 12.63 35.90
C TRP A 284 -29.39 13.37 34.69
N ASN A 285 -28.61 14.43 34.93
CA ASN A 285 -27.88 15.14 33.87
C ASN A 285 -26.76 14.27 33.24
N TYR A 286 -26.09 13.41 34.03
CA TYR A 286 -25.15 12.40 33.50
C TYR A 286 -25.87 11.34 32.64
N LYS A 287 -27.11 10.97 32.97
CA LYS A 287 -27.95 10.08 32.16
C LYS A 287 -28.55 10.74 30.91
N PHE A 288 -28.68 12.07 30.88
CA PHE A 288 -29.29 12.78 29.76
C PHE A 288 -28.26 13.29 28.73
N LEU A 289 -26.99 13.47 29.11
CA LEU A 289 -25.89 13.82 28.19
C LEU A 289 -24.94 12.66 27.82
N GLY A 290 -25.18 11.45 28.34
CA GLY A 290 -24.48 10.23 27.93
C GLY A 290 -25.44 9.23 27.30
N ASN A 291 -25.43 9.15 25.98
CA ASN A 291 -25.96 8.10 25.08
C ASN A 291 -26.76 6.93 25.71
N GLY A 292 -27.96 6.73 25.15
CA GLY A 292 -28.36 5.45 24.56
C GLY A 292 -28.38 4.21 25.46
N ASP A 293 -29.56 3.95 26.05
CA ASP A 293 -30.17 2.63 26.24
C ASP A 293 -29.21 1.43 26.35
N GLY A 294 -28.51 1.33 27.48
CA GLY A 294 -27.70 0.19 27.88
C GLY A 294 -28.01 -0.20 29.31
N LYS A 295 -29.11 -0.94 29.52
CA LYS A 295 -29.29 -1.72 30.75
C LYS A 295 -28.73 -3.12 30.50
N ASP A 296 -27.54 -3.36 31.04
CA ASP A 296 -27.04 -4.68 31.38
C ASP A 296 -27.96 -5.31 32.44
N GLU A 297 -28.90 -6.14 32.00
CA GLU A 297 -29.63 -7.05 32.87
C GLU A 297 -29.55 -8.46 32.29
N LYS A 298 -28.54 -9.20 32.76
CA LYS A 298 -28.38 -10.66 32.76
C LYS A 298 -28.60 -11.36 31.40
N GLU A 299 -27.51 -11.63 30.69
CA GLU A 299 -27.44 -12.67 29.66
C GLU A 299 -27.67 -14.05 30.30
N GLY A 300 -28.94 -14.43 30.41
CA GLY A 300 -29.36 -15.76 30.84
C GLY A 300 -29.40 -16.71 29.65
N LYS A 301 -28.32 -17.48 29.43
CA LYS A 301 -28.31 -18.88 28.95
C LYS A 301 -29.56 -19.32 28.14
N TRP A 302 -29.66 -18.89 26.89
CA TRP A 302 -30.79 -19.21 26.00
C TRP A 302 -30.56 -20.46 25.12
N ASP A 303 -29.37 -21.06 25.16
CA ASP A 303 -28.97 -22.19 24.29
C ASP A 303 -29.72 -23.51 24.56
N SER A 304 -30.70 -23.53 25.47
CA SER A 304 -31.39 -24.74 25.93
C SER A 304 -32.91 -24.65 25.92
N MET A 305 -33.50 -23.64 25.25
CA MET A 305 -34.95 -23.46 25.17
C MET A 305 -35.52 -24.19 23.94
N LYS A 306 -36.53 -25.05 24.12
CA LYS A 306 -37.16 -25.78 23.00
C LYS A 306 -38.21 -24.90 22.33
N ILE A 307 -38.50 -25.16 21.05
CA ILE A 307 -39.49 -24.39 20.26
C ILE A 307 -40.86 -24.40 20.94
N GLU A 308 -41.23 -25.50 21.60
CA GLU A 308 -42.47 -25.68 22.35
C GLU A 308 -42.61 -24.73 23.56
N ASP A 309 -41.48 -24.25 24.11
CA ASP A 309 -41.48 -23.35 25.27
C ASP A 309 -41.82 -21.90 24.88
N ILE A 310 -41.79 -21.57 23.58
CA ILE A 310 -42.10 -20.24 23.04
C ILE A 310 -43.60 -19.92 23.15
N ASP A 311 -44.46 -20.94 23.02
CA ASP A 311 -45.93 -20.77 23.09
C ASP A 311 -46.41 -20.38 24.50
N TYR A 312 -45.61 -20.64 25.53
CA TYR A 312 -45.88 -20.30 26.92
C TYR A 312 -45.20 -18.99 27.37
N MET A 313 -44.46 -18.31 26.48
CA MET A 313 -43.77 -17.06 26.81
C MET A 313 -44.72 -15.86 26.83
N GLN A 314 -44.43 -14.90 27.72
CA GLN A 314 -45.13 -13.63 27.72
C GLN A 314 -44.81 -12.84 26.44
N GLY A 315 -45.82 -12.15 25.89
CA GLY A 315 -45.67 -11.41 24.63
C GLY A 315 -44.58 -10.33 24.65
N SER A 316 -44.19 -9.82 25.82
CA SER A 316 -43.05 -8.91 26.00
C SER A 316 -41.70 -9.60 25.75
N ASP A 317 -41.55 -10.85 26.17
CA ASP A 317 -40.32 -11.62 25.99
C ASP A 317 -40.17 -12.10 24.55
N CYS A 318 -41.26 -12.53 23.91
CA CYS A 318 -41.27 -12.86 22.48
C CYS A 318 -40.88 -11.64 21.62
N LYS A 319 -41.40 -10.45 21.95
CA LYS A 319 -41.02 -9.21 21.26
C LYS A 319 -39.55 -8.86 21.44
N ARG A 320 -39.02 -9.06 22.66
CA ARG A 320 -37.58 -8.85 22.94
C ARG A 320 -36.72 -9.84 22.17
N PHE A 321 -37.11 -11.11 22.12
CA PHE A 321 -36.42 -12.16 21.37
C PHE A 321 -36.39 -11.86 19.87
N LEU A 322 -37.54 -11.54 19.27
CA LEU A 322 -37.62 -11.15 17.85
C LEU A 322 -36.81 -9.88 17.56
N LYS A 323 -36.84 -8.89 18.45
CA LYS A 323 -36.03 -7.66 18.30
C LYS A 323 -34.53 -7.95 18.35
N ASN A 324 -34.09 -8.85 19.23
CA ASN A 324 -32.69 -9.25 19.33
C ASN A 324 -32.25 -10.06 18.09
N LEU A 325 -33.06 -11.01 17.64
CA LEU A 325 -32.81 -11.74 16.39
C LEU A 325 -32.74 -10.80 15.17
N CYS A 326 -33.64 -9.83 15.08
CA CYS A 326 -33.62 -8.83 14.01
C CYS A 326 -32.36 -7.95 14.07
N LYS A 327 -31.88 -7.59 15.28
CA LYS A 327 -30.59 -6.89 15.45
C LYS A 327 -29.41 -7.74 15.01
N GLU A 328 -29.38 -9.02 15.40
CA GLU A 328 -28.28 -9.95 15.08
C GLU A 328 -28.22 -10.32 13.59
N ILE A 329 -29.38 -10.36 12.93
CA ILE A 329 -29.48 -10.58 11.48
C ILE A 329 -29.46 -9.25 10.69
N GLN A 330 -29.36 -8.11 11.38
CA GLN A 330 -29.35 -6.76 10.82
C GLN A 330 -30.56 -6.44 9.92
N ILE A 331 -31.76 -6.82 10.37
CA ILE A 331 -33.01 -6.61 9.65
C ILE A 331 -33.86 -5.60 10.43
N GLN A 332 -34.45 -4.63 9.73
CA GLN A 332 -35.33 -3.62 10.35
C GLN A 332 -36.80 -4.06 10.40
N ASP A 333 -37.22 -4.95 9.50
CA ASP A 333 -38.59 -5.47 9.40
C ASP A 333 -38.65 -6.97 9.70
N VAL A 334 -39.48 -7.36 10.66
CA VAL A 334 -39.71 -8.76 11.08
C VAL A 334 -40.23 -9.62 9.92
N ASN A 335 -40.95 -9.05 8.95
CA ASN A 335 -41.43 -9.78 7.78
C ASN A 335 -40.28 -10.28 6.89
N ASN A 336 -39.12 -9.62 6.94
CA ASN A 336 -37.92 -10.01 6.20
C ASN A 336 -37.05 -11.02 6.97
N LEU A 337 -37.43 -11.39 8.19
CA LEU A 337 -36.71 -12.35 9.02
C LEU A 337 -36.64 -13.73 8.38
N ILE A 338 -37.77 -14.27 7.92
CA ILE A 338 -37.82 -15.62 7.32
C ILE A 338 -37.01 -15.68 6.02
N PRO A 339 -37.14 -14.73 5.06
CA PRO A 339 -36.27 -14.67 3.88
C PRO A 339 -34.77 -14.58 4.22
N ALA A 340 -34.39 -13.71 5.15
CA ALA A 340 -32.99 -13.51 5.51
C ALA A 340 -32.36 -14.70 6.23
N VAL A 341 -33.12 -15.37 7.11
CA VAL A 341 -32.68 -16.61 7.75
C VAL A 341 -32.53 -17.73 6.72
N ARG A 342 -33.43 -17.80 5.72
CA ARG A 342 -33.34 -18.78 4.64
C ARG A 342 -32.11 -18.54 3.75
N GLU A 343 -31.79 -17.29 3.42
CA GLU A 343 -30.56 -16.95 2.69
C GLU A 343 -29.30 -17.24 3.51
N ARG A 344 -29.27 -16.88 4.80
CA ARG A 344 -28.15 -17.27 5.69
C ARG A 344 -28.02 -18.79 5.83
N SER A 345 -29.11 -19.53 5.85
CA SER A 345 -29.09 -21.01 5.87
C SER A 345 -28.53 -21.59 4.57
N LYS A 346 -28.86 -21.01 3.41
CA LYS A 346 -28.25 -21.39 2.11
C LYS A 346 -26.75 -21.09 2.09
N LEU A 347 -26.33 -19.93 2.60
CA LEU A 347 -24.92 -19.58 2.74
C LEU A 347 -24.19 -20.54 3.69
N ALA A 348 -24.80 -20.85 4.85
CA ALA A 348 -24.27 -21.83 5.80
C ALA A 348 -24.21 -23.25 5.19
N ALA A 349 -25.13 -23.63 4.32
CA ALA A 349 -25.09 -24.89 3.58
C ALA A 349 -24.03 -24.92 2.46
N ALA A 350 -23.60 -23.74 1.97
CA ALA A 350 -22.51 -23.59 1.02
C ALA A 350 -21.12 -23.51 1.69
N CYS A 351 -21.04 -23.11 2.97
CA CYS A 351 -19.80 -23.06 3.74
C CYS A 351 -19.00 -24.37 3.75
N PRO A 352 -19.61 -25.58 3.91
CA PRO A 352 -18.87 -26.84 3.86
C PRO A 352 -18.24 -27.10 2.49
N LYS A 353 -18.91 -26.69 1.41
CA LYS A 353 -18.38 -26.83 0.05
C LYS A 353 -17.20 -25.89 -0.17
N LEU A 354 -17.32 -24.64 0.29
CA LEU A 354 -16.24 -23.66 0.24
C LEU A 354 -15.04 -24.09 1.09
N GLN A 355 -15.30 -24.61 2.29
CA GLN A 355 -14.27 -25.12 3.19
C GLN A 355 -13.55 -26.34 2.59
N LYS A 356 -14.27 -27.23 1.90
CA LYS A 356 -13.67 -28.34 1.17
C LYS A 356 -12.74 -27.84 0.06
N ILE A 357 -13.19 -26.89 -0.77
CA ILE A 357 -12.35 -26.31 -1.83
C ILE A 357 -11.10 -25.64 -1.24
N LEU A 358 -11.25 -24.88 -0.16
CA LEU A 358 -10.12 -24.23 0.52
C LEU A 358 -9.12 -25.25 1.09
N ASN A 359 -9.60 -26.37 1.64
CA ASN A 359 -8.74 -27.45 2.12
C ASN A 359 -8.05 -28.18 0.98
N ASP A 360 -8.73 -28.38 -0.15
CA ASP A 360 -8.14 -28.99 -1.36
C ASP A 360 -7.02 -28.10 -1.92
N ILE A 361 -7.25 -26.77 -2.03
CA ILE A 361 -6.21 -25.80 -2.44
C ILE A 361 -5.04 -25.80 -1.43
N ASN A 362 -5.34 -25.82 -0.12
CA ASN A 362 -4.30 -25.88 0.91
C ASN A 362 -3.47 -27.16 0.83
N SER A 363 -4.08 -28.29 0.45
CA SER A 363 -3.35 -29.55 0.24
C SER A 363 -2.36 -29.47 -0.91
N VAL A 364 -2.72 -28.78 -2.01
CA VAL A 364 -1.83 -28.56 -3.16
C VAL A 364 -0.67 -27.65 -2.78
N VAL A 365 -0.93 -26.56 -2.05
CA VAL A 365 0.09 -25.61 -1.59
C VAL A 365 1.04 -26.26 -0.58
N SER A 366 0.51 -27.02 0.39
CA SER A 366 1.29 -27.64 1.46
C SER A 366 2.14 -28.84 1.01
N ASN A 367 1.86 -29.42 -0.16
CA ASN A 367 2.58 -30.58 -0.69
C ASN A 367 3.89 -30.21 -1.42
N GLY A 368 4.09 -28.94 -1.81
CA GLY A 368 5.26 -28.51 -2.58
C GLY A 368 6.49 -28.11 -1.77
N THR A 369 6.34 -27.75 -0.49
CA THR A 369 7.45 -27.15 0.27
C THR A 369 7.60 -27.79 1.65
N LYS A 370 8.65 -28.61 1.83
CA LYS A 370 9.03 -29.15 3.15
C LYS A 370 9.16 -28.06 4.23
N SER A 371 9.45 -26.82 3.83
CA SER A 371 9.60 -25.65 4.69
C SER A 371 8.29 -25.07 5.23
N GLN A 372 7.15 -25.26 4.56
CA GLN A 372 5.86 -24.74 5.04
C GLN A 372 5.21 -25.62 6.11
N LYS A 373 5.53 -26.94 6.12
CA LYS A 373 5.04 -27.86 7.15
C LYS A 373 5.52 -27.50 8.57
N LEU A 374 6.70 -26.91 8.70
CA LEU A 374 7.24 -26.48 10.00
C LEU A 374 6.53 -25.21 10.54
N PHE A 375 6.14 -24.30 9.65
CA PHE A 375 5.41 -23.08 10.03
C PHE A 375 3.95 -23.38 10.41
N LEU A 376 3.30 -24.31 9.70
CA LEU A 376 1.90 -24.70 9.93
C LEU A 376 1.72 -25.50 11.24
N GLN A 377 2.72 -26.30 11.64
CA GLN A 377 2.62 -27.13 12.83
C GLN A 377 2.75 -26.32 14.15
N SER A 378 3.45 -25.19 14.12
CA SER A 378 3.62 -24.30 15.29
C SER A 378 2.36 -23.52 15.69
N HIS A 379 1.43 -23.31 14.76
CA HIS A 379 0.26 -22.43 14.99
C HIS A 379 -1.07 -23.17 15.11
N ALA A 380 -1.08 -24.50 14.98
CA ALA A 380 -2.28 -25.32 15.19
C ALA A 380 -2.69 -25.42 16.68
N GLU A 381 -1.79 -25.12 17.62
CA GLU A 381 -2.04 -25.27 19.07
C GLU A 381 -2.91 -24.16 19.68
N LEU A 382 -3.20 -23.07 18.95
CA LEU A 382 -3.86 -21.88 19.52
C LEU A 382 -5.24 -21.54 18.95
N GLY A 383 -5.92 -22.43 18.22
CA GLY A 383 -7.34 -22.26 17.85
C GLY A 383 -7.68 -21.07 16.92
N VAL A 384 -6.73 -20.19 16.60
CA VAL A 384 -6.84 -19.07 15.65
C VAL A 384 -6.42 -19.47 14.21
N GLY A 385 -6.04 -20.74 14.03
CA GLY A 385 -5.34 -21.22 12.83
C GLY A 385 -6.08 -21.12 11.50
N ASN A 386 -7.42 -21.08 11.46
CA ASN A 386 -8.12 -21.19 10.18
C ASN A 386 -8.14 -19.89 9.36
N ILE A 387 -8.24 -18.71 9.98
CA ILE A 387 -8.35 -17.45 9.23
C ILE A 387 -6.98 -17.04 8.65
N LEU A 388 -5.92 -17.10 9.47
CA LEU A 388 -4.54 -16.82 9.06
C LEU A 388 -3.98 -17.84 8.05
N MET A 389 -4.50 -19.08 8.04
CA MET A 389 -4.10 -20.06 7.02
C MET A 389 -4.61 -19.70 5.61
N TYR A 390 -5.79 -19.10 5.50
CA TYR A 390 -6.36 -18.76 4.19
C TYR A 390 -5.82 -17.43 3.62
N GLU A 391 -5.39 -16.48 4.46
CA GLU A 391 -4.73 -15.25 3.98
C GLU A 391 -3.39 -15.56 3.28
N ASN A 392 -2.59 -16.46 3.86
CA ASN A 392 -1.34 -16.93 3.25
C ASN A 392 -1.59 -17.75 1.98
N LEU A 393 -2.74 -18.44 1.91
CA LEU A 393 -3.15 -19.19 0.73
C LEU A 393 -3.44 -18.27 -0.46
N VAL A 394 -4.19 -17.18 -0.24
CA VAL A 394 -4.51 -16.19 -1.27
C VAL A 394 -3.22 -15.55 -1.81
N SER A 395 -2.34 -15.07 -0.93
CA SER A 395 -1.06 -14.49 -1.35
C SER A 395 -0.18 -15.48 -2.14
N THR A 396 -0.22 -16.76 -1.79
CA THR A 396 0.53 -17.80 -2.52
C THR A 396 -0.07 -18.07 -3.90
N VAL A 397 -1.39 -18.13 -4.01
CA VAL A 397 -2.09 -18.33 -5.29
C VAL A 397 -1.92 -17.13 -6.21
N GLU A 398 -1.96 -15.91 -5.68
CA GLU A 398 -1.66 -14.69 -6.44
C GLU A 398 -0.25 -14.71 -7.01
N LYS A 399 0.76 -15.08 -6.19
CA LYS A 399 2.14 -15.26 -6.66
C LYS A 399 2.26 -16.34 -7.74
N TRP A 400 1.55 -17.46 -7.60
CA TRP A 400 1.56 -18.50 -8.63
C TRP A 400 0.92 -18.02 -9.94
N ALA A 401 -0.15 -17.23 -9.87
CA ALA A 401 -0.78 -16.62 -11.04
C ALA A 401 0.17 -15.63 -11.74
N GLU A 402 0.87 -14.79 -10.96
CA GLU A 402 1.90 -13.89 -11.47
C GLU A 402 3.05 -14.65 -12.14
N GLN A 403 3.54 -15.72 -11.50
CA GLN A 403 4.58 -16.59 -12.06
C GLN A 403 4.13 -17.25 -13.36
N LEU A 404 2.89 -17.73 -13.43
CA LEU A 404 2.32 -18.33 -14.64
C LEU A 404 2.22 -17.31 -15.79
N MET A 405 1.87 -16.06 -15.48
CA MET A 405 1.87 -14.97 -16.45
C MET A 405 3.29 -14.62 -16.91
N ALA A 406 4.24 -14.54 -15.99
CA ALA A 406 5.64 -14.28 -16.29
C ALA A 406 6.26 -15.38 -17.18
N LEU A 407 5.85 -16.64 -17.04
CA LEU A 407 6.27 -17.74 -17.91
C LEU A 407 5.84 -17.54 -19.37
N LYS A 408 4.62 -17.03 -19.59
CA LYS A 408 4.13 -16.71 -20.95
C LYS A 408 4.92 -15.55 -21.58
N ASP A 409 5.26 -14.55 -20.77
CA ASP A 409 6.07 -13.42 -21.22
C ASP A 409 7.53 -13.81 -21.48
N LEU A 410 8.09 -14.72 -20.68
CA LEU A 410 9.40 -15.32 -20.90
C LEU A 410 9.42 -16.11 -22.21
N HIS A 411 8.42 -16.97 -22.44
CA HIS A 411 8.29 -17.71 -23.69
C HIS A 411 8.22 -16.77 -24.90
N ARG A 412 7.40 -15.71 -24.83
CA ARG A 412 7.30 -14.69 -25.88
C ARG A 412 8.64 -14.00 -26.13
N SER A 413 9.39 -13.71 -25.06
CA SER A 413 10.70 -13.05 -25.14
C SER A 413 11.75 -13.98 -25.75
N LEU A 414 11.78 -15.25 -25.37
CA LEU A 414 12.64 -16.27 -25.97
C LEU A 414 12.31 -16.49 -27.45
N LYS A 415 11.03 -16.48 -27.84
CA LYS A 415 10.59 -16.56 -29.24
C LYS A 415 10.97 -15.32 -30.06
N LYS A 416 11.06 -14.14 -29.44
CA LYS A 416 11.63 -12.94 -30.09
C LYS A 416 13.15 -13.07 -30.24
N LEU A 417 13.82 -13.58 -29.23
CA LEU A 417 15.28 -13.76 -29.22
C LEU A 417 15.72 -14.80 -30.27
N SER A 418 14.96 -15.89 -30.45
CA SER A 418 15.22 -16.89 -31.48
C SER A 418 15.11 -16.31 -32.90
N LYS A 419 14.26 -15.31 -33.14
CA LYS A 419 14.15 -14.61 -34.44
C LYS A 419 15.30 -13.66 -34.75
N LEU A 420 16.06 -13.24 -33.74
CA LEU A 420 17.12 -12.24 -33.87
C LEU A 420 18.53 -12.85 -33.98
N GLY A 421 18.70 -14.15 -33.73
CA GLY A 421 19.98 -14.85 -33.81
C GLY A 421 20.00 -15.98 -34.85
N PRO A 422 21.18 -16.50 -35.23
CA PRO A 422 21.34 -17.61 -36.18
C PRO A 422 20.95 -18.98 -35.58
N TRP A 423 20.20 -18.98 -34.49
CA TRP A 423 19.86 -20.17 -33.71
C TRP A 423 18.52 -20.70 -34.22
N LYS A 424 18.54 -21.78 -35.00
CA LYS A 424 17.33 -22.50 -35.38
C LYS A 424 16.81 -23.26 -34.16
N LEU A 425 16.00 -22.57 -33.36
CA LEU A 425 15.29 -23.21 -32.27
C LEU A 425 14.17 -24.08 -32.86
N VAL A 426 13.95 -25.27 -32.28
CA VAL A 426 12.87 -26.20 -32.66
C VAL A 426 11.54 -25.43 -32.67
N ASP A 427 10.85 -25.48 -33.82
CA ASP A 427 9.62 -24.73 -34.05
C ASP A 427 8.48 -25.37 -33.25
N LEU A 428 8.31 -24.93 -32.00
CA LEU A 428 7.13 -25.22 -31.19
C LEU A 428 5.97 -24.37 -31.72
N SER A 429 5.52 -24.70 -32.92
CA SER A 429 4.37 -24.09 -33.59
C SER A 429 3.07 -24.86 -33.35
N ASP A 430 3.02 -25.73 -32.33
CA ASP A 430 1.78 -26.40 -31.95
C ASP A 430 1.04 -25.57 -30.89
N PRO A 431 -0.11 -24.95 -31.23
CA PRO A 431 -0.90 -24.14 -30.29
C PRO A 431 -1.60 -24.97 -29.21
N SER A 432 -1.48 -26.31 -29.22
CA SER A 432 -2.14 -27.22 -28.29
C SER A 432 -1.26 -27.72 -27.13
N HIS A 433 0.06 -27.51 -27.16
CA HIS A 433 0.94 -27.90 -26.07
C HIS A 433 0.98 -26.80 -24.99
N GLU A 434 0.55 -27.15 -23.77
CA GLU A 434 0.80 -26.33 -22.59
C GLU A 434 2.31 -26.16 -22.40
N ILE A 435 2.80 -24.93 -22.54
CA ILE A 435 4.21 -24.58 -22.41
C ILE A 435 4.68 -24.95 -21.00
N CYS A 436 5.48 -26.00 -20.87
CA CYS A 436 6.02 -26.43 -19.58
C CYS A 436 7.31 -25.66 -19.25
N VAL A 437 7.59 -25.49 -17.96
CA VAL A 437 8.82 -24.85 -17.48
C VAL A 437 10.05 -25.62 -17.97
N GLN A 438 9.94 -26.94 -18.08
CA GLN A 438 10.96 -27.83 -18.63
C GLN A 438 11.29 -27.49 -20.08
N ASP A 439 10.30 -27.17 -20.92
CA ASP A 439 10.53 -26.80 -22.32
C ASP A 439 11.26 -25.46 -22.41
N LEU A 440 10.89 -24.49 -21.57
CA LEU A 440 11.57 -23.19 -21.48
C LEU A 440 13.01 -23.34 -20.98
N GLN A 441 13.24 -24.23 -20.02
CA GLN A 441 14.56 -24.51 -19.50
C GLN A 441 15.45 -25.14 -20.57
N LEU A 442 14.93 -26.10 -21.35
CA LEU A 442 15.64 -26.67 -22.50
C LEU A 442 16.00 -25.61 -23.55
N ILE A 443 15.10 -24.67 -23.84
CA ILE A 443 15.37 -23.56 -24.75
C ILE A 443 16.50 -22.66 -24.23
N VAL A 444 16.47 -22.32 -22.94
CA VAL A 444 17.48 -21.48 -22.32
C VAL A 444 18.83 -22.21 -22.29
N ASP A 445 18.84 -23.50 -21.95
CA ASP A 445 20.04 -24.33 -21.92
C ASP A 445 20.63 -24.52 -23.33
N GLU A 446 19.79 -24.68 -24.35
CA GLU A 446 20.19 -24.73 -25.77
C GLU A 446 20.83 -23.40 -26.20
N ILE A 447 20.23 -22.26 -25.85
CA ILE A 447 20.79 -20.92 -26.13
C ILE A 447 22.12 -20.73 -25.38
N LEU A 448 22.20 -21.13 -24.12
CA LEU A 448 23.41 -21.03 -23.30
C LEU A 448 24.52 -21.94 -23.82
N ASN A 449 24.23 -23.18 -24.18
CA ASN A 449 25.19 -24.10 -24.77
C ASN A 449 25.71 -23.58 -26.12
N ASN A 450 24.84 -23.00 -26.94
CA ASN A 450 25.22 -22.35 -28.18
C ASN A 450 26.08 -21.09 -27.97
N LEU A 451 25.83 -20.32 -26.91
CA LEU A 451 26.68 -19.19 -26.50
C LEU A 451 28.03 -19.65 -25.94
N MET A 452 28.07 -20.75 -25.17
CA MET A 452 29.33 -21.32 -24.67
C MET A 452 30.16 -21.94 -25.80
N ASN A 453 29.50 -22.53 -26.80
CA ASN A 453 30.14 -23.04 -28.01
C ASN A 453 30.66 -21.92 -28.95
N LYS A 454 30.38 -20.62 -28.68
CA LYS A 454 31.03 -19.50 -29.39
C LYS A 454 32.54 -19.40 -29.18
N LYS A 455 33.13 -20.17 -28.26
CA LYS A 455 34.60 -20.33 -28.26
C LYS A 455 35.10 -21.12 -29.48
N ASN A 456 34.24 -21.91 -30.14
CA ASN A 456 34.66 -22.86 -31.18
C ASN A 456 33.89 -22.81 -32.52
N MET A 457 32.95 -21.90 -32.77
CA MET A 457 32.24 -21.82 -34.08
C MET A 457 32.16 -20.40 -34.63
N THR A 458 33.12 -20.06 -35.51
CA THR A 458 32.96 -19.67 -36.95
C THR A 458 31.71 -18.92 -37.45
N GLY A 459 30.87 -18.32 -36.61
CA GLY A 459 29.74 -17.46 -37.03
C GLY A 459 30.15 -16.04 -37.43
N LEU A 460 31.42 -15.67 -37.26
CA LEU A 460 31.98 -14.39 -37.72
C LEU A 460 32.66 -14.49 -39.10
N GLN A 461 32.62 -15.65 -39.75
CA GLN A 461 33.39 -15.88 -40.98
C GLN A 461 32.68 -15.34 -42.23
N GLU A 462 31.35 -15.23 -42.21
CA GLU A 462 30.59 -14.60 -43.30
C GLU A 462 30.82 -13.09 -43.40
N SER A 463 31.20 -12.42 -42.31
CA SER A 463 31.55 -10.98 -42.32
C SER A 463 33.04 -10.70 -42.47
N LYS A 464 33.92 -11.70 -42.34
CA LYS A 464 35.38 -11.52 -42.51
C LYS A 464 35.80 -11.42 -43.97
N GLN A 465 35.16 -12.13 -44.90
CA GLN A 465 35.58 -12.12 -46.31
C GLN A 465 35.51 -10.73 -46.96
N PRO A 466 34.44 -9.93 -46.78
CA PRO A 466 34.40 -8.57 -47.32
C PRO A 466 35.39 -7.63 -46.63
N LEU A 467 35.56 -7.73 -45.31
CA LEU A 467 36.52 -6.90 -44.57
C LEU A 467 37.97 -7.22 -44.93
N GLU A 468 38.33 -8.50 -45.08
CA GLU A 468 39.64 -8.93 -45.56
C GLU A 468 39.88 -8.50 -47.03
N ALA A 469 38.84 -8.49 -47.86
CA ALA A 469 38.92 -7.94 -49.22
C ALA A 469 39.17 -6.43 -49.22
N ILE A 470 38.49 -5.67 -48.36
CA ILE A 470 38.71 -4.21 -48.22
C ILE A 470 40.12 -3.91 -47.71
N VAL A 471 40.57 -4.65 -46.69
CA VAL A 471 41.90 -4.46 -46.09
C VAL A 471 43.01 -4.86 -47.06
N SER A 472 42.86 -5.96 -47.81
CA SER A 472 43.82 -6.36 -48.83
C SER A 472 43.85 -5.41 -50.02
N HIS A 473 42.71 -4.79 -50.37
CA HIS A 473 42.67 -3.73 -51.38
C HIS A 473 43.43 -2.49 -50.93
N PHE A 474 43.27 -2.06 -49.67
CA PHE A 474 44.03 -0.94 -49.10
C PHE A 474 45.54 -1.24 -49.06
N GLN A 475 45.93 -2.47 -48.69
CA GLN A 475 47.33 -2.90 -48.66
C GLN A 475 47.99 -2.82 -50.06
N LYS A 476 47.24 -3.13 -51.12
CA LYS A 476 47.73 -3.00 -52.52
C LYS A 476 47.77 -1.56 -53.02
N LEU A 477 46.83 -0.70 -52.59
CA LEU A 477 46.77 0.71 -53.02
C LEU A 477 47.90 1.56 -52.41
N PHE A 478 48.35 1.21 -51.20
CA PHE A 478 49.29 2.02 -50.41
C PHE A 478 50.60 1.30 -50.07
N ASP A 479 50.90 0.18 -50.74
CA ASP A 479 52.11 -0.65 -50.59
C ASP A 479 52.43 -1.05 -49.14
N VAL A 480 51.42 -1.54 -48.43
CA VAL A 480 51.54 -1.97 -47.04
C VAL A 480 51.59 -3.49 -46.96
N THR A 481 52.73 -4.04 -46.54
CA THR A 481 52.96 -5.50 -46.49
C THR A 481 52.39 -6.20 -45.25
N SER A 482 51.94 -5.46 -44.23
CA SER A 482 51.44 -6.02 -42.96
C SER A 482 50.12 -5.41 -42.51
N LEU A 483 49.26 -6.20 -41.86
CA LEU A 483 47.97 -5.73 -41.33
C LEU A 483 48.15 -4.63 -40.27
N SER A 484 49.20 -4.73 -39.45
CA SER A 484 49.55 -3.71 -38.45
C SER A 484 50.01 -2.39 -39.06
N GLY A 485 50.56 -2.42 -40.28
CA GLY A 485 50.98 -1.22 -41.02
C GLY A 485 49.82 -0.45 -41.66
N VAL A 486 48.62 -1.05 -41.77
CA VAL A 486 47.45 -0.41 -42.39
C VAL A 486 47.01 0.82 -41.58
N TYR A 487 46.98 0.72 -40.25
CA TYR A 487 46.51 1.78 -39.38
C TYR A 487 47.46 3.00 -39.34
N PRO A 488 48.79 2.83 -39.18
CA PRO A 488 49.76 3.92 -39.34
C PRO A 488 49.67 4.59 -40.71
N ARG A 489 49.59 3.80 -41.79
CA ARG A 489 49.53 4.34 -43.16
C ARG A 489 48.22 5.09 -43.43
N MET A 490 47.11 4.60 -42.90
CA MET A 490 45.82 5.29 -42.96
C MET A 490 45.87 6.64 -42.24
N ASN A 491 46.49 6.73 -41.06
CA ASN A 491 46.69 8.00 -40.37
C ASN A 491 47.58 8.98 -41.14
N GLU A 492 48.61 8.49 -41.83
CA GLU A 492 49.46 9.31 -42.68
C GLU A 492 48.69 9.85 -43.89
N VAL A 493 47.87 9.02 -44.54
CA VAL A 493 46.98 9.44 -45.63
C VAL A 493 45.99 10.51 -45.16
N TYR A 494 45.36 10.34 -43.99
CA TYR A 494 44.47 11.34 -43.42
C TYR A 494 45.19 12.64 -43.05
N SER A 495 46.42 12.55 -42.52
CA SER A 495 47.23 13.72 -42.19
C SER A 495 47.62 14.49 -43.45
N LYS A 496 48.09 13.78 -44.49
CA LYS A 496 48.42 14.37 -45.79
C LYS A 496 47.20 14.96 -46.51
N LEU A 497 46.05 14.31 -46.40
CA LEU A 497 44.78 14.85 -46.93
C LEU A 497 44.35 16.11 -46.18
N GLY A 498 44.55 16.14 -44.86
CA GLY A 498 44.33 17.34 -44.03
C GLY A 498 45.26 18.49 -44.40
N GLU A 499 46.55 18.20 -44.61
CA GLU A 499 47.55 19.16 -45.11
C GLU A 499 47.15 19.70 -46.50
N ILE A 500 46.84 18.82 -47.46
CA ILE A 500 46.42 19.20 -48.82
C ILE A 500 45.11 19.99 -48.78
N SER A 501 44.15 19.62 -47.93
CA SER A 501 42.90 20.36 -47.75
C SER A 501 43.14 21.76 -47.19
N ASN A 502 44.07 21.91 -46.25
CA ASN A 502 44.49 23.21 -45.72
C ASN A 502 45.24 24.05 -46.77
N VAL A 503 46.12 23.43 -47.56
CA VAL A 503 46.82 24.08 -48.67
C VAL A 503 45.81 24.51 -49.74
N MET A 504 44.86 23.65 -50.09
CA MET A 504 43.77 23.94 -51.03
C MET A 504 42.90 25.09 -50.51
N ARG A 505 42.60 25.13 -49.21
CA ARG A 505 41.86 26.25 -48.58
C ARG A 505 42.66 27.54 -48.63
N SER A 506 43.96 27.49 -48.36
CA SER A 506 44.85 28.65 -48.42
C SER A 506 44.99 29.17 -49.86
N LEU A 507 45.09 28.27 -50.85
CA LEU A 507 45.10 28.61 -52.27
C LEU A 507 43.75 29.20 -52.72
N LYS A 508 42.62 28.66 -52.25
CA LYS A 508 41.29 29.23 -52.51
C LYS A 508 41.14 30.64 -51.95
N GLN A 509 41.67 30.89 -50.75
CA GLN A 509 41.70 32.23 -50.16
C GLN A 509 42.60 33.19 -50.93
N LEU A 510 43.81 32.75 -51.31
CA LEU A 510 44.78 33.56 -52.06
C LEU A 510 44.26 33.92 -53.47
N LEU A 511 43.57 32.99 -54.12
CA LEU A 511 42.99 33.17 -55.45
C LEU A 511 41.61 33.85 -55.43
N GLY A 512 41.11 34.25 -54.25
CA GLY A 512 39.81 34.91 -54.11
C GLY A 512 38.62 34.03 -54.53
N LEU A 513 38.80 32.71 -54.55
CA LEU A 513 37.77 31.73 -54.93
C LEU A 513 36.79 31.44 -53.77
N ASP A 514 37.03 32.01 -52.59
CA ASP A 514 36.09 32.04 -51.44
C ASP A 514 34.94 33.07 -51.64
N ARG A 515 34.39 33.16 -52.86
CA ARG A 515 33.15 33.90 -53.15
C ARG A 515 32.09 32.99 -53.76
N LYS A 516 31.46 32.20 -52.90
CA LYS A 516 30.01 32.17 -52.65
C LYS A 516 29.67 31.15 -51.57
#